data_AF-A0A959UMC3-F1
#
_entry.id   AF-A0A959UMC3-F1
#
_cell.length_a   1.000
_cell.length_b   1.000
_cell.length_c   1.000
_cell.angle_alpha   90.00
_cell.angle_beta   90.00
_cell.angle_gamma   90.00
#
_symmetry.space_group_name_H-M   'P 1'
#
loop_
_entity.id
_entity.type
_entity.pdbx_description
1 polymer ?
#
loop_
_entity_poly.entity_id
_entity_poly.type
_entity_poly.pdbx_seq_one_letter_code
_entity_poly.pdbx_strand_id
1 'polypeptide(L)'
;WPILIKFVTVSFLLFFINTNLSSQIPVGLKHDINGIPFNGYFDPMIYSPDEKISSTINEFSYERGYYFDASGNKVTGLIKYEENRIFFKEGKKEFRDKIKADEIKNFVTGVDSFFTIDNYIFENKVKTDPVYVHYISSFDNFTFVRHYSIRREMNKPIVFTFYLFKENTTDVWQSISNETEFRTEALKLFNHVPVLNEKITAGKYGLNDMMTIIKTAEYLDAFENAKPIYFDIYWQETGDPERASYNALITDVNDSIFTFEYYHQNRKIYTVNYSSFYPNIKEGDVTAYHPNGQIRQIATFEQNKPTEVKLFDINGGLYIHYKYVETEGKRRKDTNLHLEYLFVADSLGNNILVKGKKSSVTAYDAVSDATYTTQFYGHQIIACYRVVENDTIFQMTDPGFNLSIEEFQNVFNYYISKKDFEDAMEENAQGIILLSLLIDDKGYVQEGRILNNIHPQLDSIITNLLSERLIEGASFRYSFKPYRRNKERRFCEFVIPVELNINRFYRSSPNYNLYSGSGAIFIGVNGF
;
A
#
# COMPACT_ATOMS: atom_id res chain seq x y z
N TRP A 1 59.25 33.29 -22.05
CA TRP A 1 58.78 32.12 -21.29
C TRP A 1 57.27 32.23 -21.16
N PRO A 2 56.46 31.41 -21.87
CA PRO A 2 55.01 31.52 -21.77
C PRO A 2 54.53 30.79 -20.51
N ILE A 3 53.64 31.45 -19.76
CA ILE A 3 53.00 30.91 -18.57
C ILE A 3 51.87 30.00 -19.02
N LEU A 4 52.02 28.70 -18.76
CA LEU A 4 51.03 27.67 -19.07
C LEU A 4 49.97 27.66 -17.95
N ILE A 5 48.84 28.33 -18.16
CA ILE A 5 47.68 28.26 -17.24
C ILE A 5 46.90 26.98 -17.59
N LYS A 6 47.02 25.97 -16.73
CA LYS A 6 46.17 24.77 -16.79
C LYS A 6 44.78 25.12 -16.26
N PHE A 7 43.81 25.25 -17.16
CA PHE A 7 42.39 25.18 -16.80
C PHE A 7 42.06 23.74 -16.38
N VAL A 8 41.85 23.52 -15.09
CA VAL A 8 41.21 22.31 -14.59
C VAL A 8 39.71 22.52 -14.76
N THR A 9 39.12 21.90 -15.77
CA THR A 9 37.67 21.80 -15.94
C THR A 9 37.15 20.91 -14.80
N VAL A 10 36.83 21.50 -13.66
CA VAL A 10 36.03 20.84 -12.64
C VAL A 10 34.62 20.77 -13.20
N SER A 11 34.32 19.68 -13.91
CA SER A 11 32.94 19.28 -14.18
C SER A 11 32.29 19.01 -12.83
N PHE A 12 31.65 20.04 -12.28
CA PHE A 12 30.72 19.94 -11.16
C PHE A 12 29.52 19.14 -11.70
N LEU A 13 29.69 17.82 -11.75
CA LEU A 13 28.64 16.86 -12.00
C LEU A 13 27.77 16.89 -10.74
N LEU A 14 26.91 17.91 -10.66
CA LEU A 14 25.79 17.94 -9.74
C LEU A 14 24.86 16.82 -10.18
N PHE A 15 25.21 15.60 -9.77
CA PHE A 15 24.28 14.53 -9.50
C PHE A 15 23.38 15.02 -8.36
N PHE A 16 22.51 15.99 -8.65
CA PHE A 16 21.22 16.04 -8.01
C PHE A 16 20.48 14.83 -8.53
N ILE A 17 20.81 13.66 -7.97
CA ILE A 17 19.88 12.56 -7.87
C ILE A 17 18.83 13.03 -6.86
N ASN A 18 18.06 14.06 -7.22
CA ASN A 18 16.75 14.25 -6.64
C ASN A 18 15.95 13.10 -7.22
N THR A 19 16.03 11.94 -6.56
CA THR A 19 14.99 10.91 -6.66
C THR A 19 13.73 11.57 -6.14
N ASN A 20 13.06 12.35 -7.00
CA ASN A 20 11.74 12.88 -6.75
C ASN A 20 10.80 11.68 -6.79
N LEU A 21 10.75 10.95 -5.69
CA LEU A 21 9.68 10.01 -5.39
C LEU A 21 8.42 10.86 -5.22
N SER A 22 7.82 11.20 -6.36
CA SER A 22 6.53 11.86 -6.43
C SER A 22 5.48 10.83 -6.01
N SER A 23 4.55 11.25 -5.16
CA SER A 23 3.37 10.46 -4.82
C SER A 23 2.58 10.01 -6.04
N GLN A 24 2.64 10.78 -7.12
CA GLN A 24 2.03 10.51 -8.42
C GLN A 24 3.16 10.22 -9.41
N ILE A 25 3.29 8.98 -9.86
CA ILE A 25 4.42 8.53 -10.66
C ILE A 25 4.00 8.54 -12.14
N PRO A 26 4.66 9.30 -13.03
CA PRO A 26 4.33 9.28 -14.45
C PRO A 26 4.70 7.92 -15.05
N VAL A 27 3.71 7.17 -15.55
CA VAL A 27 3.87 5.83 -16.13
C VAL A 27 3.40 5.74 -17.59
N GLY A 28 2.85 6.84 -18.10
CA GLY A 28 2.39 6.95 -19.48
C GLY A 28 0.99 6.37 -19.73
N LEU A 29 0.62 6.31 -21.00
CA LEU A 29 -0.68 5.82 -21.46
C LEU A 29 -0.62 4.30 -21.58
N LYS A 30 -0.84 3.59 -20.47
CA LYS A 30 -0.76 2.12 -20.38
C LYS A 30 -2.05 1.54 -19.79
N HIS A 31 -2.27 0.25 -20.03
CA HIS A 31 -3.30 -0.55 -19.38
C HIS A 31 -2.63 -1.69 -18.59
N ASP A 32 -3.19 -1.98 -17.43
CA ASP A 32 -2.78 -3.13 -16.63
C ASP A 32 -3.45 -4.44 -17.11
N ILE A 33 -3.18 -5.53 -16.39
CA ILE A 33 -3.79 -6.82 -16.70
C ILE A 33 -5.31 -6.90 -16.47
N ASN A 34 -5.86 -5.95 -15.73
CA ASN A 34 -7.29 -5.79 -15.48
C ASN A 34 -7.97 -4.90 -16.54
N GLY A 35 -7.24 -4.47 -17.57
CA GLY A 35 -7.73 -3.49 -18.54
C GLY A 35 -8.00 -2.10 -17.94
N ILE A 36 -7.46 -1.81 -16.75
CA ILE A 36 -7.57 -0.51 -16.09
C ILE A 36 -6.51 0.42 -16.70
N PRO A 37 -6.90 1.59 -17.23
CA PRO A 37 -5.95 2.56 -17.77
C PRO A 37 -5.24 3.35 -16.66
N PHE A 38 -3.93 3.55 -16.78
CA PHE A 38 -3.17 4.47 -15.91
C PHE A 38 -3.32 5.94 -16.31
N ASN A 39 -3.71 6.23 -17.55
CA ASN A 39 -3.95 7.59 -18.06
C ASN A 39 -2.81 8.59 -17.77
N GLY A 40 -1.56 8.12 -17.81
CA GLY A 40 -0.37 8.93 -17.58
C GLY A 40 0.29 8.73 -16.22
N TYR A 41 -0.45 8.34 -15.19
CA TYR A 41 0.05 8.32 -13.81
C TYR A 41 -0.32 7.04 -13.04
N PHE A 42 0.58 6.61 -12.17
CA PHE A 42 0.32 5.63 -11.13
C PHE A 42 0.15 6.35 -9.79
N ASP A 43 -0.98 6.08 -9.15
CA ASP A 43 -1.39 6.65 -7.87
C ASP A 43 -1.57 5.56 -6.83
N PRO A 44 -0.62 5.37 -5.88
CA PRO A 44 -0.69 4.30 -4.89
C PRO A 44 -1.90 4.44 -3.94
N MET A 45 -2.45 5.66 -3.79
CA MET A 45 -3.65 5.90 -2.98
C MET A 45 -4.95 5.47 -3.68
N ILE A 46 -4.98 5.48 -5.02
CA ILE A 46 -6.21 5.23 -5.79
C ILE A 46 -6.18 3.84 -6.43
N TYR A 47 -5.02 3.43 -6.93
CA TYR A 47 -4.87 2.21 -7.70
C TYR A 47 -4.98 0.96 -6.82
N SER A 48 -5.96 0.12 -7.12
CA SER A 48 -6.20 -1.14 -6.42
C SER A 48 -6.60 -2.25 -7.40
N PRO A 49 -5.65 -2.96 -8.02
CA PRO A 49 -5.94 -3.98 -9.03
C PRO A 49 -6.54 -5.26 -8.40
N ASP A 50 -7.49 -5.86 -9.10
CA ASP A 50 -8.10 -7.14 -8.72
C ASP A 50 -7.14 -8.31 -9.02
N GLU A 51 -6.72 -8.46 -10.28
CA GLU A 51 -5.66 -9.37 -10.68
C GLU A 51 -4.28 -8.72 -10.55
N LYS A 52 -3.38 -9.44 -9.90
CA LYS A 52 -2.00 -9.03 -9.62
C LYS A 52 -1.16 -10.27 -9.32
N ILE A 53 0.16 -10.09 -9.41
CA ILE A 53 1.11 -11.01 -8.79
C ILE A 53 1.37 -10.51 -7.38
N SER A 54 1.33 -11.38 -6.37
CA SER A 54 1.58 -10.98 -5.00
C SER A 54 2.56 -11.89 -4.28
N SER A 55 3.36 -11.32 -3.38
CA SER A 55 4.13 -12.08 -2.41
C SER A 55 4.09 -11.40 -1.05
N THR A 56 3.84 -12.19 -0.02
CA THR A 56 3.94 -11.76 1.36
C THR A 56 5.23 -12.31 1.94
N ILE A 57 6.15 -11.40 2.24
CA ILE A 57 7.40 -11.69 2.94
C ILE A 57 7.03 -11.84 4.42
N ASN A 58 6.95 -13.08 4.88
CA ASN A 58 6.61 -13.38 6.27
C ASN A 58 7.85 -13.29 7.16
N GLU A 59 7.79 -12.41 8.15
CA GLU A 59 8.85 -12.23 9.12
C GLU A 59 8.62 -13.12 10.34
N PHE A 60 9.27 -14.28 10.34
CA PHE A 60 9.60 -15.01 11.57
C PHE A 60 11.08 -14.83 11.97
N SER A 61 11.77 -13.92 11.27
CA SER A 61 13.20 -13.64 11.35
C SER A 61 13.51 -12.51 12.35
N TYR A 62 14.78 -12.12 12.40
CA TYR A 62 15.20 -10.95 13.16
C TYR A 62 15.11 -9.71 12.28
N GLU A 63 14.63 -8.61 12.84
CA GLU A 63 14.57 -7.29 12.23
C GLU A 63 15.72 -6.43 12.72
N ARG A 64 16.21 -5.49 11.90
CA ARG A 64 17.08 -4.44 12.45
C ARG A 64 16.31 -3.59 13.45
N GLY A 65 17.01 -3.22 14.50
CA GLY A 65 16.42 -2.52 15.63
C GLY A 65 17.49 -2.09 16.61
N TYR A 66 17.04 -1.55 17.73
CA TYR A 66 17.92 -1.18 18.82
C TYR A 66 17.19 -1.24 20.15
N TYR A 67 17.95 -1.35 21.23
CA TYR A 67 17.46 -1.15 22.58
C TYR A 67 18.45 -0.27 23.35
N PHE A 68 18.04 0.20 24.53
CA PHE A 68 18.95 0.87 25.45
C PHE A 68 19.33 -0.08 26.57
N ASP A 69 20.63 -0.30 26.77
CA ASP A 69 21.14 -1.12 27.84
C ASP A 69 20.88 -0.48 29.23
N ALA A 70 21.24 -1.19 30.31
CA ALA A 70 21.07 -0.69 31.67
C ALA A 70 21.84 0.61 31.97
N SER A 71 22.87 0.93 31.17
CA SER A 71 23.64 2.18 31.27
C SER A 71 23.05 3.31 30.41
N GLY A 72 21.99 3.03 29.65
CA GLY A 72 21.37 3.97 28.73
C GLY A 72 22.07 4.09 27.38
N ASN A 73 23.01 3.20 27.04
CA ASN A 73 23.65 3.19 25.73
C ASN A 73 22.74 2.53 24.69
N LYS A 74 22.66 3.12 23.50
CA LYS A 74 21.94 2.52 22.36
C LYS A 74 22.74 1.35 21.79
N VAL A 75 22.18 0.15 21.86
CA VAL A 75 22.74 -1.07 21.25
C VAL A 75 21.93 -1.39 20.01
N THR A 76 22.57 -1.37 18.83
CA THR A 76 21.93 -1.61 17.54
C THR A 76 22.25 -3.02 17.06
N GLY A 77 21.28 -3.69 16.46
CA GLY A 77 21.47 -5.04 15.92
C GLY A 77 20.18 -5.62 15.37
N LEU A 78 20.10 -6.94 15.39
CA LEU A 78 18.98 -7.74 14.93
C LEU A 78 18.14 -8.20 16.12
N ILE A 79 16.84 -7.91 16.12
CA ILE A 79 15.87 -8.19 17.18
C ILE A 79 14.78 -9.12 16.64
N LYS A 80 14.49 -10.19 17.38
CA LYS A 80 13.31 -11.04 17.15
C LYS A 80 12.49 -11.13 18.44
N TYR A 81 11.22 -10.77 18.38
CA TYR A 81 10.31 -10.96 19.51
C TYR A 81 9.64 -12.34 19.47
N GLU A 82 9.72 -13.08 20.58
CA GLU A 82 9.12 -14.41 20.72
C GLU A 82 8.87 -14.70 22.21
N GLU A 83 7.63 -15.09 22.55
CA GLU A 83 7.23 -15.51 23.91
C GLU A 83 7.53 -14.49 25.02
N ASN A 84 7.17 -13.21 24.82
CA ASN A 84 7.44 -12.12 25.78
C ASN A 84 8.93 -11.94 26.10
N ARG A 85 9.80 -12.35 25.17
CA ARG A 85 11.24 -12.06 25.17
C ARG A 85 11.61 -11.47 23.83
N ILE A 86 12.71 -10.73 23.82
CA ILE A 86 13.41 -10.48 22.59
C ILE A 86 14.67 -11.32 22.52
N PHE A 87 15.06 -11.60 21.30
CA PHE A 87 16.31 -12.25 20.97
C PHE A 87 17.12 -11.31 20.13
N PHE A 88 18.36 -11.08 20.56
CA PHE A 88 19.23 -10.07 20.00
C PHE A 88 20.49 -10.69 19.40
N LYS A 89 21.01 -10.08 18.32
CA LYS A 89 22.34 -10.34 17.75
C LYS A 89 22.91 -9.01 17.26
N GLU A 90 24.19 -8.71 17.47
CA GLU A 90 24.80 -7.51 16.87
C GLU A 90 24.90 -7.68 15.34
N GLY A 91 25.20 -8.90 14.88
CA GLY A 91 25.25 -9.25 13.45
C GLY A 91 24.71 -10.64 13.09
N LYS A 92 24.54 -10.91 11.77
CA LYS A 92 23.94 -12.16 11.27
C LYS A 92 24.61 -13.44 11.78
N LYS A 93 25.94 -13.40 11.97
CA LYS A 93 26.79 -14.56 12.30
C LYS A 93 27.00 -14.75 13.80
N GLU A 94 26.40 -13.92 14.63
CA GLU A 94 26.69 -13.90 16.05
C GLU A 94 25.73 -14.74 16.89
N PHE A 95 26.13 -14.94 18.14
CA PHE A 95 25.33 -15.64 19.12
C PHE A 95 24.08 -14.83 19.47
N ARG A 96 23.01 -15.58 19.73
CA ARG A 96 21.72 -15.04 20.11
C ARG A 96 21.72 -14.78 21.61
N ASP A 97 21.65 -13.52 21.99
CA ASP A 97 21.31 -13.13 23.34
C ASP A 97 19.80 -13.16 23.52
N LYS A 98 19.36 -13.48 24.74
CA LYS A 98 17.96 -13.51 25.11
C LYS A 98 17.75 -12.46 26.18
N ILE A 99 16.92 -11.47 25.88
CA ILE A 99 16.68 -10.33 26.74
C ILE A 99 15.21 -10.35 27.17
N LYS A 100 14.99 -10.41 28.49
CA LYS A 100 13.67 -10.34 29.12
C LYS A 100 13.26 -8.89 29.38
N ALA A 101 11.96 -8.69 29.62
CA ALA A 101 11.40 -7.37 29.85
C ALA A 101 11.96 -6.66 31.09
N ASP A 102 12.42 -7.38 32.11
CA ASP A 102 13.05 -6.81 33.31
C ASP A 102 14.50 -6.33 33.08
N GLU A 103 15.11 -6.66 31.94
CA GLU A 103 16.51 -6.34 31.65
C GLU A 103 16.66 -5.02 30.87
N ILE A 104 15.63 -4.59 30.13
CA ILE A 104 15.65 -3.37 29.31
C ILE A 104 14.33 -2.60 29.42
N LYS A 105 14.38 -1.28 29.24
CA LYS A 105 13.18 -0.42 29.34
C LYS A 105 12.38 -0.36 28.05
N ASN A 106 13.05 -0.35 26.92
CA ASN A 106 12.43 -0.24 25.61
C ASN A 106 13.34 -0.79 24.52
N PHE A 107 12.71 -1.13 23.40
CA PHE A 107 13.39 -1.49 22.16
C PHE A 107 12.55 -1.06 20.96
N VAL A 108 13.20 -0.88 19.82
CA VAL A 108 12.58 -0.63 18.53
C VAL A 108 12.96 -1.78 17.61
N THR A 109 11.97 -2.31 16.89
CA THR A 109 12.15 -3.37 15.89
C THR A 109 11.48 -2.92 14.60
N GLY A 110 12.27 -2.76 13.53
CA GLY A 110 11.83 -2.11 12.31
C GLY A 110 11.30 -0.70 12.58
N VAL A 111 9.99 -0.49 12.38
CA VAL A 111 9.34 0.82 12.58
C VAL A 111 8.51 0.92 13.85
N ASP A 112 8.42 -0.16 14.61
CA ASP A 112 7.51 -0.28 15.75
C ASP A 112 8.29 -0.17 17.08
N SER A 113 7.68 0.51 18.05
CA SER A 113 8.30 0.80 19.35
C SER A 113 7.66 -0.01 20.46
N PHE A 114 8.51 -0.69 21.23
CA PHE A 114 8.10 -1.51 22.35
C PHE A 114 8.75 -0.99 23.63
N PHE A 115 8.02 -1.12 24.73
CA PHE A 115 8.56 -0.80 26.05
C PHE A 115 8.05 -1.76 27.11
N THR A 116 8.76 -1.77 28.23
CA THR A 116 8.42 -2.60 29.38
C THR A 116 7.41 -1.87 30.25
N ILE A 117 6.38 -2.60 30.65
CA ILE A 117 5.49 -2.19 31.74
C ILE A 117 5.48 -3.26 32.83
N ASP A 118 5.21 -2.83 34.04
CA ASP A 118 4.82 -3.66 35.17
C ASP A 118 3.50 -3.11 35.75
N ASN A 119 3.03 -3.72 36.83
CA ASN A 119 1.87 -3.23 37.60
C ASN A 119 0.61 -2.97 36.76
N TYR A 120 0.23 -3.96 35.95
CA TYR A 120 -0.96 -3.88 35.09
C TYR A 120 -2.11 -4.75 35.61
N ILE A 121 -3.33 -4.28 35.46
CA ILE A 121 -4.55 -5.02 35.82
C ILE A 121 -4.99 -5.81 34.60
N PHE A 122 -5.02 -7.13 34.73
CA PHE A 122 -5.49 -8.05 33.70
C PHE A 122 -6.47 -9.06 34.30
N GLU A 123 -7.68 -9.15 33.73
CA GLU A 123 -8.77 -10.00 34.25
C GLU A 123 -9.01 -9.76 35.77
N ASN A 124 -9.10 -8.49 36.17
CA ASN A 124 -9.29 -8.06 37.57
C ASN A 124 -8.17 -8.50 38.55
N LYS A 125 -6.98 -8.84 38.04
CA LYS A 125 -5.81 -9.20 38.85
C LYS A 125 -4.64 -8.28 38.52
N VAL A 126 -3.99 -7.76 39.56
CA VAL A 126 -2.72 -7.04 39.41
C VAL A 126 -1.63 -8.02 38.99
N LYS A 127 -0.93 -7.69 37.93
CA LYS A 127 0.24 -8.40 37.39
C LYS A 127 1.45 -7.52 37.59
N THR A 128 2.44 -8.06 38.31
CA THR A 128 3.69 -7.36 38.63
C THR A 128 4.86 -7.80 37.77
N ASP A 129 4.72 -8.94 37.07
CA ASP A 129 5.77 -9.44 36.18
C ASP A 129 5.94 -8.48 35.00
N PRO A 130 7.16 -7.99 34.73
CA PRO A 130 7.40 -7.11 33.61
C PRO A 130 7.06 -7.77 32.27
N VAL A 131 6.38 -7.03 31.41
CA VAL A 131 6.02 -7.48 30.06
C VAL A 131 6.36 -6.41 29.04
N TYR A 132 6.70 -6.86 27.83
CA TYR A 132 6.80 -5.96 26.70
C TYR A 132 5.40 -5.63 26.17
N VAL A 133 5.23 -4.37 25.82
CA VAL A 133 4.04 -3.86 25.14
C VAL A 133 4.44 -3.01 23.95
N HIS A 134 3.64 -3.10 22.90
CA HIS A 134 3.76 -2.29 21.70
C HIS A 134 3.02 -0.98 21.92
N TYR A 135 3.73 0.14 21.75
CA TYR A 135 3.12 1.46 21.78
C TYR A 135 2.12 1.63 20.63
N ILE A 136 0.90 2.08 20.91
CA ILE A 136 -0.09 2.41 19.86
C ILE A 136 -0.11 3.92 19.62
N SER A 137 -0.55 4.68 20.62
CA SER A 137 -0.69 6.14 20.56
C SER A 137 -0.89 6.72 21.97
N SER A 138 -0.78 8.04 22.09
CA SER A 138 -1.12 8.81 23.28
C SER A 138 -1.83 10.10 22.90
N PHE A 139 -3.04 10.28 23.42
CA PHE A 139 -3.91 11.45 23.23
C PHE A 139 -4.91 11.52 24.39
N ASP A 140 -5.59 12.65 24.60
CA ASP A 140 -6.60 12.84 25.66
C ASP A 140 -6.17 12.43 27.07
N ASN A 141 -4.90 12.64 27.42
CA ASN A 141 -4.28 12.19 28.68
C ASN A 141 -4.21 10.68 28.88
N PHE A 142 -4.46 9.88 27.84
CA PHE A 142 -4.28 8.43 27.87
C PHE A 142 -3.07 8.01 27.05
N THR A 143 -2.46 6.91 27.47
CA THR A 143 -1.52 6.15 26.65
C THR A 143 -2.11 4.78 26.37
N PHE A 144 -2.15 4.39 25.09
CA PHE A 144 -2.66 3.10 24.64
C PHE A 144 -1.52 2.22 24.18
N VAL A 145 -1.55 0.96 24.60
CA VAL A 145 -0.57 -0.05 24.21
C VAL A 145 -1.24 -1.37 23.89
N ARG A 146 -0.51 -2.20 23.17
CA ARG A 146 -0.92 -3.56 22.83
C ARG A 146 0.02 -4.56 23.48
N HIS A 147 -0.54 -5.55 24.16
CA HIS A 147 0.21 -6.67 24.71
C HIS A 147 -0.06 -7.95 23.89
N TYR A 148 1.02 -8.65 23.53
CA TYR A 148 0.95 -9.91 22.79
C TYR A 148 1.28 -11.08 23.71
N SER A 149 0.29 -11.95 23.95
CA SER A 149 0.51 -13.23 24.63
C SER A 149 0.61 -14.34 23.60
N ILE A 150 1.80 -14.93 23.47
CA ILE A 150 2.06 -16.00 22.51
C ILE A 150 2.02 -17.33 23.27
N ARG A 151 1.09 -18.22 22.90
CA ARG A 151 1.00 -19.61 23.41
C ARG A 151 1.36 -20.59 22.29
N ARG A 152 1.93 -21.74 22.62
CA ARG A 152 2.14 -22.83 21.64
C ARG A 152 1.05 -23.87 21.78
N GLU A 153 0.31 -24.11 20.70
CA GLU A 153 -0.60 -25.24 20.59
C GLU A 153 -0.18 -26.09 19.39
N MET A 154 0.08 -27.38 19.61
CA MET A 154 0.52 -28.31 18.54
C MET A 154 1.72 -27.79 17.72
N ASN A 155 2.72 -27.20 18.38
CA ASN A 155 3.89 -26.55 17.77
C ASN A 155 3.59 -25.33 16.87
N LYS A 156 2.37 -24.80 16.87
CA LYS A 156 2.02 -23.54 16.21
C LYS A 156 1.88 -22.43 17.26
N PRO A 157 2.53 -21.27 17.07
CA PRO A 157 2.29 -20.12 17.93
C PRO A 157 0.89 -19.56 17.66
N ILE A 158 0.11 -19.41 18.73
CA ILE A 158 -1.15 -18.67 18.76
C ILE A 158 -0.87 -17.35 19.46
N VAL A 159 -1.17 -16.25 18.78
CA VAL A 159 -0.97 -14.89 19.30
C VAL A 159 -2.32 -14.35 19.79
N PHE A 160 -2.43 -14.13 21.09
CA PHE A 160 -3.53 -13.39 21.71
C PHE A 160 -3.13 -11.92 21.83
N THR A 161 -4.02 -11.03 21.44
CA THR A 161 -3.79 -9.59 21.48
C THR A 161 -4.69 -8.97 22.53
N PHE A 162 -4.10 -8.19 23.43
CA PHE A 162 -4.81 -7.43 24.46
C PHE A 162 -4.48 -5.95 24.33
N TYR A 163 -5.45 -5.11 24.65
CA TYR A 163 -5.28 -3.66 24.68
C TYR A 163 -5.20 -3.22 26.14
N LEU A 164 -4.15 -2.46 26.45
CA LEU A 164 -3.98 -1.83 27.74
C LEU A 164 -3.97 -0.33 27.56
N PHE A 165 -4.42 0.38 28.57
CA PHE A 165 -4.40 1.83 28.62
C PHE A 165 -4.02 2.30 30.01
N LYS A 166 -3.55 3.53 30.11
CA LYS A 166 -3.42 4.24 31.38
C LYS A 166 -3.66 5.72 31.20
N GLU A 167 -4.10 6.38 32.26
CA GLU A 167 -4.02 7.84 32.35
C GLU A 167 -2.55 8.25 32.54
N ASN A 168 -2.13 9.33 31.90
CA ASN A 168 -0.75 9.83 31.93
C ASN A 168 -0.31 10.28 33.33
N THR A 169 -1.27 10.53 34.23
CA THR A 169 -1.06 10.85 35.65
C THR A 169 -0.94 9.63 36.56
N THR A 170 -1.11 8.41 36.01
CA THR A 170 -1.12 7.16 36.75
C THR A 170 -0.02 6.22 36.26
N ASP A 171 0.42 5.33 37.16
CA ASP A 171 1.37 4.26 36.84
C ASP A 171 0.68 2.89 36.67
N VAL A 172 -0.65 2.84 36.81
CA VAL A 172 -1.43 1.60 36.75
C VAL A 172 -2.01 1.44 35.35
N TRP A 173 -1.61 0.37 34.67
CA TRP A 173 -2.20 -0.03 33.39
C TRP A 173 -3.48 -0.83 33.61
N GLN A 174 -4.49 -0.58 32.79
CA GLN A 174 -5.77 -1.27 32.82
C GLN A 174 -6.00 -2.01 31.49
N SER A 175 -6.60 -3.20 31.55
CA SER A 175 -6.93 -4.00 30.36
C SER A 175 -8.40 -3.98 30.04
N ILE A 176 -8.74 -3.98 28.74
CA ILE A 176 -10.06 -4.38 28.27
C ILE A 176 -9.94 -5.82 27.75
N SER A 177 -10.32 -6.80 28.58
CA SER A 177 -9.99 -8.22 28.33
C SER A 177 -11.16 -9.09 27.86
N ASN A 178 -12.41 -8.65 28.01
CA ASN A 178 -13.58 -9.42 27.62
C ASN A 178 -14.72 -8.52 27.10
N GLU A 179 -15.58 -9.11 26.27
CA GLU A 179 -16.72 -8.41 25.64
C GLU A 179 -17.76 -7.92 26.64
N THR A 180 -17.92 -8.61 27.78
CA THR A 180 -18.89 -8.23 28.82
C THR A 180 -18.53 -6.89 29.47
N GLU A 181 -17.24 -6.65 29.69
CA GLU A 181 -16.71 -5.42 30.29
C GLU A 181 -16.41 -4.35 29.21
N PHE A 182 -16.19 -4.76 27.96
CA PHE A 182 -15.77 -3.88 26.86
C PHE A 182 -16.59 -2.60 26.79
N ARG A 183 -17.91 -2.70 26.72
CA ARG A 183 -18.79 -1.52 26.58
C ARG A 183 -18.61 -0.53 27.73
N THR A 184 -18.53 -1.03 28.95
CA THR A 184 -18.39 -0.20 30.15
C THR A 184 -17.04 0.51 30.15
N GLU A 185 -15.94 -0.21 29.91
CA GLU A 185 -14.59 0.38 29.91
C GLU A 185 -14.36 1.30 28.72
N ALA A 186 -14.81 0.93 27.52
CA ALA A 186 -14.70 1.77 26.33
C ALA A 186 -15.51 3.07 26.49
N LEU A 187 -16.70 3.03 27.11
CA LEU A 187 -17.45 4.25 27.41
C LEU A 187 -16.75 5.13 28.45
N LYS A 188 -16.07 4.58 29.45
CA LYS A 188 -15.26 5.42 30.36
C LYS A 188 -14.19 6.20 29.61
N LEU A 189 -13.59 5.58 28.59
CA LEU A 189 -12.50 6.17 27.80
C LEU A 189 -12.97 7.12 26.71
N PHE A 190 -14.08 6.83 26.05
CA PHE A 190 -14.48 7.49 24.80
C PHE A 190 -15.87 8.14 24.84
N ASN A 191 -16.53 8.23 26.01
CA ASN A 191 -17.84 8.86 26.12
C ASN A 191 -17.82 10.36 25.75
N HIS A 192 -16.69 11.04 25.90
CA HIS A 192 -16.53 12.43 25.46
C HIS A 192 -16.47 12.59 23.94
N VAL A 193 -16.28 11.49 23.19
CA VAL A 193 -16.26 11.49 21.73
C VAL A 193 -17.62 11.03 21.20
N PRO A 194 -18.51 11.94 20.73
CA PRO A 194 -19.92 11.61 20.49
C PRO A 194 -20.14 10.47 19.48
N VAL A 195 -19.40 10.47 18.38
CA VAL A 195 -19.50 9.43 17.33
C VAL A 195 -19.12 8.04 17.85
N LEU A 196 -18.09 7.95 18.70
CA LEU A 196 -17.68 6.69 19.30
C LEU A 196 -18.67 6.25 20.36
N ASN A 197 -19.13 7.16 21.22
CA ASN A 197 -20.16 6.89 22.21
C ASN A 197 -21.43 6.28 21.59
N GLU A 198 -21.93 6.88 20.51
CA GLU A 198 -23.11 6.37 19.79
C GLU A 198 -22.87 4.94 19.28
N LYS A 199 -21.75 4.70 18.59
CA LYS A 199 -21.43 3.39 18.00
C LYS A 199 -21.21 2.31 19.06
N ILE A 200 -20.52 2.63 20.16
CA ILE A 200 -20.31 1.72 21.30
C ILE A 200 -21.64 1.41 21.98
N THR A 201 -22.47 2.44 22.23
CA THR A 201 -23.79 2.29 22.88
C THR A 201 -24.77 1.47 22.03
N ALA A 202 -24.71 1.63 20.70
CA ALA A 202 -25.50 0.86 19.75
C ALA A 202 -24.99 -0.58 19.52
N GLY A 203 -23.84 -0.95 20.09
CA GLY A 203 -23.22 -2.27 19.90
C GLY A 203 -22.65 -2.47 18.50
N LYS A 204 -22.34 -1.39 17.77
CA LYS A 204 -21.67 -1.46 16.45
C LYS A 204 -20.17 -1.74 16.58
N TYR A 205 -19.61 -1.51 17.77
CA TYR A 205 -18.23 -1.86 18.11
C TYR A 205 -18.16 -2.87 19.24
N GLY A 206 -17.22 -3.81 19.14
CA GLY A 206 -16.83 -4.77 20.17
C GLY A 206 -15.32 -4.72 20.46
N LEU A 207 -14.82 -5.68 21.26
CA LEU A 207 -13.41 -5.75 21.65
C LEU A 207 -12.45 -5.83 20.45
N ASN A 208 -12.87 -6.50 19.39
CA ASN A 208 -12.08 -6.64 18.16
C ASN A 208 -11.90 -5.32 17.40
N ASP A 209 -12.75 -4.32 17.67
CA ASP A 209 -12.71 -3.00 17.02
C ASP A 209 -11.85 -1.99 17.80
N MET A 210 -11.20 -2.39 18.89
CA MET A 210 -10.49 -1.45 19.77
C MET A 210 -9.43 -0.61 19.05
N MET A 211 -8.69 -1.18 18.08
CA MET A 211 -7.75 -0.39 17.28
C MET A 211 -8.45 0.68 16.45
N THR A 212 -9.60 0.34 15.83
CA THR A 212 -10.42 1.28 15.07
C THR A 212 -10.95 2.40 15.96
N ILE A 213 -11.37 2.09 17.19
CA ILE A 213 -11.84 3.07 18.17
C ILE A 213 -10.70 4.02 18.58
N ILE A 214 -9.54 3.47 18.96
CA ILE A 214 -8.36 4.26 19.35
C ILE A 214 -7.96 5.21 18.23
N LYS A 215 -7.84 4.71 16.99
CA LYS A 215 -7.44 5.52 15.83
C LYS A 215 -8.49 6.56 15.44
N THR A 216 -9.77 6.24 15.58
CA THR A 216 -10.84 7.22 15.36
C THR A 216 -10.75 8.36 16.38
N ALA A 217 -10.50 8.07 17.66
CA ALA A 217 -10.35 9.09 18.70
C ALA A 217 -9.08 9.93 18.48
N GLU A 218 -7.95 9.30 18.15
CA GLU A 218 -6.69 9.98 17.80
C GLU A 218 -6.87 10.96 16.64
N TYR A 219 -7.57 10.54 15.59
CA TYR A 219 -7.81 11.39 14.43
C TYR A 219 -8.82 12.51 14.70
N LEU A 220 -9.81 12.29 15.57
CA LEU A 220 -10.69 13.37 16.04
C LEU A 220 -9.91 14.40 16.86
N ASP A 221 -9.03 13.98 17.77
CA ASP A 221 -8.10 14.88 18.46
C ASP A 221 -7.21 15.64 17.47
N ALA A 222 -6.71 14.96 16.43
CA ALA A 222 -5.92 15.61 15.39
C ALA A 222 -6.73 16.66 14.60
N PHE A 223 -7.98 16.38 14.27
CA PHE A 223 -8.90 17.31 13.63
C PHE A 223 -9.18 18.54 14.50
N GLU A 224 -9.61 18.33 15.75
CA GLU A 224 -9.97 19.40 16.69
C GLU A 224 -8.80 20.35 16.99
N ASN A 225 -7.57 19.82 16.95
CA ASN A 225 -6.36 20.57 17.24
C ASN A 225 -5.53 20.93 15.99
N ALA A 226 -6.05 20.69 14.78
CA ALA A 226 -5.35 20.88 13.51
C ALA A 226 -3.93 20.27 13.48
N LYS A 227 -3.75 19.10 14.11
CA LYS A 227 -2.47 18.39 14.17
C LYS A 227 -2.22 17.66 12.84
N PRO A 228 -1.02 17.78 12.25
CA PRO A 228 -0.65 16.99 11.09
C PRO A 228 -0.46 15.52 11.46
N ILE A 229 -0.88 14.64 10.57
CA ILE A 229 -0.59 13.20 10.61
C ILE A 229 0.55 12.95 9.62
N TYR A 230 1.64 12.34 10.07
CA TYR A 230 2.84 12.17 9.25
C TYR A 230 2.89 10.76 8.65
N PHE A 231 3.38 10.68 7.41
CA PHE A 231 3.58 9.42 6.71
C PHE A 231 5.00 9.33 6.13
N ASP A 232 5.60 8.16 6.21
CA ASP A 232 6.87 7.87 5.57
C ASP A 232 6.73 7.74 4.04
N ILE A 233 7.83 7.44 3.35
CA ILE A 233 7.86 7.32 1.88
C ILE A 233 7.01 6.17 1.34
N TYR A 234 6.66 5.20 2.19
CA TYR A 234 5.85 4.01 1.87
C TYR A 234 4.38 4.18 2.29
N TRP A 235 3.96 5.40 2.62
CA TRP A 235 2.61 5.74 3.08
C TRP A 235 2.21 5.10 4.41
N GLN A 236 3.18 4.88 5.29
CA GLN A 236 2.92 4.37 6.63
C GLN A 236 2.94 5.53 7.62
N GLU A 237 1.94 5.56 8.49
CA GLU A 237 1.88 6.55 9.55
C GLU A 237 3.13 6.45 10.45
N THR A 238 3.74 7.59 10.74
CA THR A 238 4.92 7.71 11.61
C THR A 238 4.69 8.78 12.66
N GLY A 239 5.10 8.52 13.90
CA GLY A 239 5.13 9.53 14.96
C GLY A 239 6.34 10.46 14.88
N ASP A 240 7.29 10.18 13.99
CA ASP A 240 8.53 10.94 13.81
C ASP A 240 8.44 11.86 12.58
N PRO A 241 8.32 13.19 12.77
CA PRO A 241 8.26 14.15 11.67
C PRO A 241 9.53 14.19 10.81
N GLU A 242 10.71 13.83 11.36
CA GLU A 242 11.98 13.84 10.60
C GLU A 242 12.03 12.71 9.56
N ARG A 243 11.27 11.63 9.77
CA ARG A 243 11.12 10.51 8.83
C ARG A 243 9.98 10.71 7.84
N ALA A 244 9.17 11.76 8.00
CA ALA A 244 7.99 11.98 7.20
C ALA A 244 8.35 12.44 5.79
N SER A 245 7.83 11.74 4.77
CA SER A 245 7.85 12.19 3.37
C SER A 245 6.55 12.90 2.98
N TYR A 246 5.47 12.57 3.68
CA TYR A 246 4.15 13.19 3.49
C TYR A 246 3.57 13.59 4.83
N ASN A 247 2.63 14.52 4.80
CA ASN A 247 1.75 14.80 5.92
C ASN A 247 0.31 14.92 5.43
N ALA A 248 -0.64 14.73 6.32
CA ALA A 248 -2.05 14.96 6.06
C ALA A 248 -2.67 15.82 7.15
N LEU A 249 -3.69 16.57 6.77
CA LEU A 249 -4.59 17.27 7.69
C LEU A 249 -5.99 16.70 7.51
N ILE A 250 -6.70 16.51 8.61
CA ILE A 250 -8.14 16.28 8.56
C ILE A 250 -8.78 17.65 8.49
N THR A 251 -9.53 17.92 7.42
CA THR A 251 -10.12 19.25 7.18
C THR A 251 -11.62 19.29 7.38
N ASP A 252 -12.27 18.12 7.39
CA ASP A 252 -13.70 18.01 7.65
C ASP A 252 -14.03 16.63 8.25
N VAL A 253 -15.03 16.61 9.12
CA VAL A 253 -15.60 15.38 9.68
C VAL A 253 -17.11 15.54 9.65
N ASN A 254 -17.76 14.81 8.75
CA ASN A 254 -19.21 14.83 8.60
C ASN A 254 -19.76 13.42 8.84
N ASP A 255 -20.60 13.28 9.87
CA ASP A 255 -21.11 12.02 10.42
C ASP A 255 -20.01 11.04 10.85
N SER A 256 -19.54 10.22 9.91
CA SER A 256 -18.45 9.24 10.09
C SER A 256 -17.49 9.24 8.91
N ILE A 257 -17.60 10.25 8.03
CA ILE A 257 -16.72 10.44 6.89
C ILE A 257 -15.72 11.53 7.26
N PHE A 258 -14.43 11.19 7.16
CA PHE A 258 -13.33 12.09 7.42
C PHE A 258 -12.68 12.48 6.11
N THR A 259 -12.51 13.79 5.91
CA THR A 259 -11.85 14.36 4.73
C THR A 259 -10.39 14.64 5.07
N PHE A 260 -9.48 13.93 4.41
CA PHE A 260 -8.03 14.11 4.53
C PHE A 260 -7.49 14.90 3.35
N GLU A 261 -6.68 15.91 3.62
CA GLU A 261 -5.85 16.57 2.63
C GLU A 261 -4.40 16.15 2.81
N TYR A 262 -3.81 15.53 1.80
CA TYR A 262 -2.43 15.05 1.83
C TYR A 262 -1.50 16.03 1.13
N TYR A 263 -0.30 16.19 1.70
CA TYR A 263 0.72 17.12 1.27
C TYR A 263 2.08 16.45 1.11
N HIS A 264 2.81 16.86 0.08
CA HIS A 264 4.23 16.56 -0.12
C HIS A 264 4.97 17.88 -0.34
N GLN A 265 5.98 18.18 0.49
CA GLN A 265 6.72 19.45 0.42
C GLN A 265 5.80 20.69 0.36
N ASN A 266 4.78 20.73 1.22
CA ASN A 266 3.73 21.78 1.29
C ASN A 266 2.83 21.91 0.05
N ARG A 267 2.95 21.01 -0.93
CA ARG A 267 2.03 20.93 -2.06
C ARG A 267 0.93 19.91 -1.78
N LYS A 268 -0.32 20.33 -1.88
CA LYS A 268 -1.47 19.42 -1.82
C LYS A 268 -1.42 18.42 -2.98
N ILE A 269 -1.49 17.14 -2.68
CA ILE A 269 -1.39 16.04 -3.65
C ILE A 269 -2.66 15.22 -3.74
N TYR A 270 -3.41 15.08 -2.63
CA TYR A 270 -4.70 14.39 -2.61
C TYR A 270 -5.70 15.06 -1.66
N THR A 271 -6.98 14.85 -1.96
CA THR A 271 -8.09 14.92 -0.99
C THR A 271 -8.75 13.55 -0.97
N VAL A 272 -8.91 12.93 0.20
CA VAL A 272 -9.45 11.57 0.32
C VAL A 272 -10.48 11.52 1.44
N ASN A 273 -11.63 10.93 1.15
CA ASN A 273 -12.69 10.72 2.12
C ASN A 273 -12.66 9.27 2.63
N TYR A 274 -12.70 9.09 3.96
CA TYR A 274 -12.68 7.79 4.61
C TYR A 274 -13.85 7.58 5.56
N SER A 275 -14.51 6.42 5.49
CA SER A 275 -15.58 6.01 6.42
C SER A 275 -15.11 5.12 7.58
N SER A 276 -13.85 4.66 7.53
CA SER A 276 -13.16 3.87 8.54
C SER A 276 -11.65 4.06 8.38
N PHE A 277 -10.86 3.73 9.41
CA PHE A 277 -9.39 3.80 9.42
C PHE A 277 -8.66 2.47 9.69
N TYR A 278 -9.34 1.49 10.28
CA TYR A 278 -8.76 0.17 10.52
C TYR A 278 -9.75 -0.92 10.09
N PRO A 279 -9.69 -1.38 8.83
CA PRO A 279 -8.89 -0.80 7.73
C PRO A 279 -9.41 0.58 7.29
N ASN A 280 -8.58 1.40 6.62
CA ASN A 280 -9.12 2.58 5.94
C ASN A 280 -10.18 2.13 4.93
N ILE A 281 -11.31 2.82 4.82
CA ILE A 281 -12.33 2.51 3.80
C ILE A 281 -12.64 3.80 3.07
N LYS A 282 -12.30 3.89 1.79
CA LYS A 282 -12.59 5.08 0.98
C LYS A 282 -14.08 5.16 0.68
N GLU A 283 -14.66 6.34 0.82
CA GLU A 283 -16.10 6.58 0.62
C GLU A 283 -16.32 7.95 0.00
N GLY A 284 -16.99 8.03 -1.14
CA GLY A 284 -17.17 9.27 -1.91
C GLY A 284 -15.93 9.62 -2.75
N ASP A 285 -15.71 10.91 -2.98
CA ASP A 285 -14.69 11.37 -3.92
C ASP A 285 -13.28 11.35 -3.35
N VAL A 286 -12.35 10.89 -4.18
CA VAL A 286 -10.91 10.97 -4.00
C VAL A 286 -10.32 11.80 -5.13
N THR A 287 -9.75 12.95 -4.77
CA THR A 287 -9.21 13.91 -5.72
C THR A 287 -7.69 13.89 -5.71
N ALA A 288 -7.06 13.79 -6.87
CA ALA A 288 -5.62 13.97 -7.05
C ALA A 288 -5.33 15.27 -7.80
N TYR A 289 -4.25 15.95 -7.44
CA TYR A 289 -3.89 17.27 -7.98
C TYR A 289 -2.62 17.23 -8.82
N HIS A 290 -2.59 18.00 -9.89
CA HIS A 290 -1.39 18.31 -10.67
C HIS A 290 -0.39 19.13 -9.83
N PRO A 291 0.90 19.17 -10.22
CA PRO A 291 1.91 20.03 -9.60
C PRO A 291 1.55 21.51 -9.48
N ASN A 292 0.71 22.03 -10.39
CA ASN A 292 0.24 23.41 -10.40
C ASN A 292 -0.99 23.65 -9.49
N GLY A 293 -1.45 22.64 -8.76
CA GLY A 293 -2.62 22.70 -7.88
C GLY A 293 -3.97 22.51 -8.56
N GLN A 294 -4.01 22.38 -9.90
CA GLN A 294 -5.23 22.02 -10.61
C GLN A 294 -5.62 20.56 -10.32
N ILE A 295 -6.91 20.25 -10.42
CA ILE A 295 -7.39 18.86 -10.31
C ILE A 295 -6.84 18.07 -11.49
N ARG A 296 -6.29 16.89 -11.23
CA ARG A 296 -5.88 15.91 -12.24
C ARG A 296 -6.91 14.80 -12.38
N GLN A 297 -7.41 14.31 -11.27
CA GLN A 297 -8.30 13.15 -11.23
C GLN A 297 -9.30 13.29 -10.09
N ILE A 298 -10.54 12.89 -10.35
CA ILE A 298 -11.54 12.61 -9.31
C ILE A 298 -11.98 11.17 -9.51
N ALA A 299 -11.79 10.32 -8.51
CA ALA A 299 -12.29 8.96 -8.49
C ALA A 299 -13.31 8.82 -7.34
N THR A 300 -14.52 8.40 -7.65
CA THR A 300 -15.58 8.17 -6.67
C THR A 300 -15.51 6.72 -6.18
N PHE A 301 -15.62 6.53 -4.88
CA PHE A 301 -15.55 5.23 -4.21
C PHE A 301 -16.83 4.93 -3.43
N GLU A 302 -17.22 3.67 -3.43
CA GLU A 302 -18.23 3.12 -2.51
C GLU A 302 -17.59 1.92 -1.81
N GLN A 303 -17.46 1.98 -0.49
CA GLN A 303 -16.86 0.89 0.31
C GLN A 303 -15.50 0.43 -0.23
N ASN A 304 -14.61 1.40 -0.49
CA ASN A 304 -13.26 1.20 -1.04
C ASN A 304 -13.22 0.60 -2.47
N LYS A 305 -14.35 0.48 -3.17
CA LYS A 305 -14.40 0.12 -4.60
C LYS A 305 -14.61 1.37 -5.47
N PRO A 306 -13.79 1.60 -6.51
CA PRO A 306 -14.00 2.72 -7.40
C PRO A 306 -15.23 2.49 -8.28
N THR A 307 -16.10 3.50 -8.41
CA THR A 307 -17.33 3.45 -9.21
C THR A 307 -17.28 4.37 -10.42
N GLU A 308 -16.56 5.49 -10.33
CA GLU A 308 -16.46 6.52 -11.37
C GLU A 308 -15.09 7.19 -11.37
N VAL A 309 -14.58 7.58 -12.54
CA VAL A 309 -13.32 8.32 -12.68
C VAL A 309 -13.46 9.42 -13.73
N LYS A 310 -13.05 10.64 -13.34
CA LYS A 310 -12.92 11.83 -14.20
C LYS A 310 -11.47 12.28 -14.22
N LEU A 311 -10.97 12.60 -15.41
CA LEU A 311 -9.59 13.01 -15.64
C LEU A 311 -9.53 14.37 -16.32
N PHE A 312 -8.65 15.22 -15.79
CA PHE A 312 -8.53 16.62 -16.15
C PHE A 312 -7.10 16.92 -16.60
N ASP A 313 -6.98 17.69 -17.69
CA ASP A 313 -5.70 18.13 -18.20
C ASP A 313 -5.05 19.17 -17.26
N ILE A 314 -3.83 19.60 -17.59
CA ILE A 314 -3.09 20.56 -16.77
C ILE A 314 -3.76 21.94 -16.66
N ASN A 315 -4.69 22.25 -17.56
CA ASN A 315 -5.47 23.48 -17.61
C ASN A 315 -6.85 23.33 -16.93
N GLY A 316 -7.16 22.15 -16.37
CA GLY A 316 -8.44 21.84 -15.73
C GLY A 316 -9.55 21.41 -16.69
N GLY A 317 -9.24 21.17 -17.97
CA GLY A 317 -10.20 20.65 -18.95
C GLY A 317 -10.45 19.16 -18.75
N LEU A 318 -11.72 18.75 -18.60
CA LEU A 318 -12.10 17.33 -18.59
C LEU A 318 -11.74 16.70 -19.94
N TYR A 319 -10.98 15.60 -19.95
CA TYR A 319 -10.62 14.89 -21.18
C TYR A 319 -11.05 13.42 -21.21
N ILE A 320 -11.22 12.77 -20.07
CA ILE A 320 -11.76 11.40 -19.98
C ILE A 320 -12.71 11.28 -18.78
N HIS A 321 -13.82 10.56 -18.97
CA HIS A 321 -14.76 10.17 -17.92
C HIS A 321 -15.24 8.75 -18.19
N TYR A 322 -15.10 7.85 -17.21
CA TYR A 322 -15.65 6.50 -17.27
C TYR A 322 -16.21 6.07 -15.92
N LYS A 323 -17.03 5.03 -15.92
CA LYS A 323 -17.52 4.35 -14.73
C LYS A 323 -17.22 2.86 -14.79
N TYR A 324 -17.13 2.26 -13.62
CA TYR A 324 -17.02 0.82 -13.44
C TYR A 324 -18.41 0.22 -13.48
N VAL A 325 -18.62 -0.77 -14.35
CA VAL A 325 -19.90 -1.46 -14.52
C VAL A 325 -19.68 -2.95 -14.28
N GLU A 326 -20.25 -3.44 -13.19
CA GLU A 326 -20.32 -4.87 -12.91
C GLU A 326 -21.40 -5.51 -13.79
N THR A 327 -21.07 -6.64 -14.41
CA THR A 327 -22.02 -7.44 -15.19
C THR A 327 -22.01 -8.88 -14.67
N GLU A 328 -23.19 -9.51 -14.64
CA GLU A 328 -23.29 -10.92 -14.30
C GLU A 328 -22.54 -11.77 -15.34
N GLY A 329 -21.54 -12.51 -14.89
CA GLY A 329 -20.80 -13.46 -15.69
C GLY A 329 -21.62 -14.71 -16.00
N LYS A 330 -21.06 -15.58 -16.84
CA LYS A 330 -21.73 -16.82 -17.28
C LYS A 330 -21.99 -17.81 -16.13
N ARG A 331 -21.23 -17.70 -15.04
CA ARG A 331 -21.45 -18.45 -13.81
C ARG A 331 -22.03 -17.50 -12.78
N ARG A 332 -22.97 -17.99 -11.97
CA ARG A 332 -23.75 -17.24 -10.96
C ARG A 332 -22.91 -16.59 -9.84
N LYS A 333 -21.58 -16.63 -9.91
CA LYS A 333 -20.62 -16.07 -8.96
C LYS A 333 -19.51 -15.23 -9.61
N ASP A 334 -19.45 -15.19 -10.94
CA ASP A 334 -18.42 -14.41 -11.64
C ASP A 334 -19.01 -13.04 -11.93
N THR A 335 -18.51 -11.98 -11.33
CA THR A 335 -18.83 -10.60 -11.70
C THR A 335 -17.74 -10.11 -12.65
N ASN A 336 -18.12 -9.74 -13.87
CA ASN A 336 -17.18 -9.12 -14.81
C ASN A 336 -17.25 -7.61 -14.64
N LEU A 337 -16.15 -7.02 -14.19
CA LEU A 337 -15.96 -5.58 -14.16
C LEU A 337 -15.55 -5.10 -15.55
N HIS A 338 -16.23 -4.11 -16.09
CA HIS A 338 -15.79 -3.43 -17.31
C HIS A 338 -15.98 -1.93 -17.19
N LEU A 339 -15.25 -1.18 -18.03
CA LEU A 339 -15.31 0.28 -18.05
C LEU A 339 -16.32 0.75 -19.10
N GLU A 340 -17.27 1.59 -18.69
CA GLU A 340 -18.15 2.33 -19.59
C GLU A 340 -17.68 3.79 -19.66
N TYR A 341 -17.16 4.19 -20.82
CA TYR A 341 -16.69 5.55 -21.10
C TYR A 341 -17.88 6.45 -21.43
N LEU A 342 -18.03 7.53 -20.68
CA LEU A 342 -19.11 8.51 -20.82
C LEU A 342 -18.65 9.75 -21.58
N PHE A 343 -17.36 10.08 -21.49
CA PHE A 343 -16.75 11.21 -22.19
C PHE A 343 -15.31 10.91 -22.57
N VAL A 344 -14.94 11.21 -23.81
CA VAL A 344 -13.55 11.23 -24.29
C VAL A 344 -13.41 12.45 -25.20
N ALA A 345 -12.51 13.37 -24.83
CA ALA A 345 -12.27 14.58 -25.61
C ALA A 345 -11.39 14.32 -26.83
N ASP A 346 -11.69 14.98 -27.95
CA ASP A 346 -10.71 15.24 -29.01
C ASP A 346 -9.76 16.39 -28.62
N SER A 347 -8.85 16.76 -29.54
CA SER A 347 -7.92 17.89 -29.34
C SER A 347 -8.59 19.26 -29.20
N LEU A 348 -9.89 19.37 -29.50
CA LEU A 348 -10.69 20.58 -29.37
C LEU A 348 -11.61 20.53 -28.13
N GLY A 349 -11.56 19.46 -27.33
CA GLY A 349 -12.39 19.27 -26.15
C GLY A 349 -13.78 18.70 -26.42
N ASN A 350 -14.11 18.28 -27.65
CA ASN A 350 -15.42 17.71 -27.97
C ASN A 350 -15.50 16.23 -27.59
N ASN A 351 -16.64 15.79 -27.07
CA ASN A 351 -16.86 14.37 -26.82
C ASN A 351 -16.97 13.59 -28.14
N ILE A 352 -16.08 12.62 -28.35
CA ILE A 352 -16.07 11.80 -29.57
C ILE A 352 -16.97 10.56 -29.49
N LEU A 353 -17.52 10.26 -28.32
CA LEU A 353 -18.30 9.03 -28.12
C LEU A 353 -19.70 9.20 -28.72
N VAL A 354 -20.05 8.31 -29.65
CA VAL A 354 -21.37 8.30 -30.29
C VAL A 354 -21.93 6.88 -30.24
N LYS A 355 -23.12 6.74 -29.64
CA LYS A 355 -23.80 5.44 -29.49
C LYS A 355 -23.93 4.72 -30.84
N GLY A 356 -23.49 3.47 -30.89
CA GLY A 356 -23.57 2.62 -32.09
C GLY A 356 -22.62 2.98 -33.23
N LYS A 357 -21.67 3.90 -33.00
CA LYS A 357 -20.62 4.24 -33.98
C LYS A 357 -19.24 3.94 -33.41
N LYS A 358 -18.29 3.73 -34.33
CA LYS A 358 -16.87 3.69 -33.99
C LYS A 358 -16.34 5.12 -33.92
N SER A 359 -15.55 5.40 -32.90
CA SER A 359 -14.79 6.64 -32.76
C SER A 359 -13.35 6.31 -32.37
N SER A 360 -12.45 7.28 -32.54
CA SER A 360 -11.05 7.09 -32.19
C SER A 360 -10.41 8.40 -31.76
N VAL A 361 -9.48 8.32 -30.81
CA VAL A 361 -8.61 9.42 -30.42
C VAL A 361 -7.15 8.97 -30.54
N THR A 362 -6.29 9.90 -30.90
CA THR A 362 -4.84 9.69 -30.93
C THR A 362 -4.20 10.62 -29.91
N ALA A 363 -3.35 10.08 -29.06
CA ALA A 363 -2.67 10.82 -28.01
C ALA A 363 -1.19 10.48 -27.99
N TYR A 364 -0.35 11.51 -27.87
CA TYR A 364 1.08 11.38 -27.66
C TYR A 364 1.37 11.20 -26.17
N ASP A 365 2.09 10.14 -25.83
CA ASP A 365 2.56 9.84 -24.49
C ASP A 365 4.03 10.24 -24.36
N ALA A 366 4.28 11.34 -23.67
CA ALA A 366 5.64 11.85 -23.44
C ALA A 366 6.49 10.92 -22.56
N VAL A 367 5.89 10.05 -21.75
CA VAL A 367 6.64 9.14 -20.86
C VAL A 367 7.22 7.97 -21.64
N SER A 368 6.45 7.44 -22.59
CA SER A 368 6.91 6.33 -23.44
C SER A 368 7.43 6.75 -24.81
N ASP A 369 7.43 8.05 -25.13
CA ASP A 369 7.76 8.62 -26.45
C ASP A 369 7.03 7.88 -27.57
N ALA A 370 5.72 7.72 -27.41
CA ALA A 370 4.90 6.94 -28.30
C ALA A 370 3.53 7.59 -28.54
N THR A 371 2.98 7.36 -29.74
CA THR A 371 1.63 7.81 -30.08
C THR A 371 0.69 6.61 -30.06
N TYR A 372 -0.33 6.67 -29.19
CA TYR A 372 -1.37 5.64 -29.09
C TYR A 372 -2.64 6.08 -29.80
N THR A 373 -3.28 5.13 -30.47
CA THR A 373 -4.62 5.27 -31.02
C THR A 373 -5.57 4.38 -30.25
N THR A 374 -6.53 5.00 -29.57
CA THR A 374 -7.60 4.30 -28.85
C THR A 374 -8.87 4.35 -29.67
N GLN A 375 -9.47 3.20 -29.92
CA GLN A 375 -10.72 3.06 -30.66
C GLN A 375 -11.83 2.62 -29.72
N PHE A 376 -12.99 3.24 -29.91
CA PHE A 376 -14.20 2.99 -29.14
C PHE A 376 -15.32 2.50 -30.07
N TYR A 377 -16.24 1.74 -29.50
CA TYR A 377 -17.54 1.46 -30.12
C TYR A 377 -18.64 1.77 -29.10
N GLY A 378 -19.41 2.83 -29.35
CA GLY A 378 -20.30 3.38 -28.33
C GLY A 378 -19.50 3.88 -27.12
N HIS A 379 -19.63 3.21 -25.97
CA HIS A 379 -19.02 3.58 -24.70
C HIS A 379 -17.93 2.59 -24.23
N GLN A 380 -17.44 1.73 -25.11
CA GLN A 380 -16.45 0.70 -24.75
C GLN A 380 -15.20 0.82 -25.62
N ILE A 381 -14.04 0.61 -25.01
CA ILE A 381 -12.79 0.46 -25.76
C ILE A 381 -12.82 -0.87 -26.50
N ILE A 382 -12.51 -0.83 -27.79
CA ILE A 382 -12.32 -2.01 -28.64
C ILE A 382 -10.86 -2.17 -29.09
N ALA A 383 -10.04 -1.14 -28.88
CA ALA A 383 -8.63 -1.13 -29.24
C ALA A 383 -7.87 -0.04 -28.49
N CYS A 384 -6.65 -0.36 -28.08
CA CYS A 384 -5.59 0.62 -27.90
C CYS A 384 -4.32 0.05 -28.55
N TYR A 385 -3.62 0.82 -29.37
CA TYR A 385 -2.41 0.36 -30.04
C TYR A 385 -1.49 1.51 -30.45
N ARG A 386 -0.22 1.17 -30.71
CA ARG A 386 0.75 2.03 -31.40
C ARG A 386 1.31 1.30 -32.61
N VAL A 387 1.78 2.09 -33.59
CA VAL A 387 2.45 1.56 -34.78
C VAL A 387 3.93 1.81 -34.65
N VAL A 388 4.74 0.77 -34.79
CA VAL A 388 6.20 0.84 -34.79
C VAL A 388 6.68 0.24 -36.09
N GLU A 389 7.28 1.06 -36.95
CA GLU A 389 7.66 0.68 -38.31
C GLU A 389 6.46 0.08 -39.08
N ASN A 390 6.46 -1.24 -39.31
CA ASN A 390 5.39 -1.97 -40.01
C ASN A 390 4.52 -2.81 -39.07
N ASP A 391 4.83 -2.84 -37.77
CA ASP A 391 4.12 -3.65 -36.79
C ASP A 391 3.12 -2.82 -35.98
N THR A 392 2.02 -3.48 -35.61
CA THR A 392 1.03 -2.92 -34.69
C THR A 392 1.15 -3.60 -33.34
N ILE A 393 1.48 -2.82 -32.32
CA ILE A 393 1.60 -3.28 -30.94
C ILE A 393 0.32 -2.89 -30.21
N PHE A 394 -0.47 -3.89 -29.80
CA PHE A 394 -1.71 -3.67 -29.07
C PHE A 394 -1.47 -3.54 -27.57
N GLN A 395 -2.27 -2.75 -26.87
CA GLN A 395 -2.37 -2.85 -25.42
C GLN A 395 -3.47 -3.84 -25.03
N MET A 396 -3.32 -4.50 -23.89
CA MET A 396 -4.37 -5.34 -23.36
C MET A 396 -5.46 -4.48 -22.68
N THR A 397 -6.62 -4.39 -23.32
CA THR A 397 -7.78 -3.63 -22.82
C THR A 397 -8.96 -4.52 -22.42
N ASP A 398 -8.84 -5.83 -22.58
CA ASP A 398 -9.88 -6.82 -22.26
C ASP A 398 -9.53 -7.51 -20.93
N PRO A 399 -10.23 -7.18 -19.82
CA PRO A 399 -10.00 -7.84 -18.53
C PRO A 399 -10.28 -9.35 -18.57
N GLY A 400 -11.07 -9.84 -19.52
CA GLY A 400 -11.37 -11.25 -19.67
C GLY A 400 -10.25 -12.06 -20.34
N PHE A 401 -9.18 -11.40 -20.82
CA PHE A 401 -8.09 -12.11 -21.48
C PHE A 401 -7.17 -12.79 -20.45
N ASN A 402 -7.32 -14.11 -20.32
CA ASN A 402 -6.45 -14.91 -19.46
C ASN A 402 -5.01 -14.97 -20.01
N LEU A 403 -4.10 -14.20 -19.40
CA LEU A 403 -2.65 -14.17 -19.68
C LEU A 403 -1.85 -15.34 -19.10
N SER A 404 -2.50 -16.26 -18.38
CA SER A 404 -1.86 -17.27 -17.52
C SER A 404 -1.16 -16.68 -16.29
N ILE A 405 -1.75 -15.67 -15.65
CA ILE A 405 -1.17 -14.99 -14.48
C ILE A 405 -0.91 -15.94 -13.31
N GLU A 406 -1.80 -16.92 -13.07
CA GLU A 406 -1.61 -17.94 -12.02
C GLU A 406 -0.36 -18.81 -12.25
N GLU A 407 -0.07 -19.16 -13.51
CA GLU A 407 1.14 -19.92 -13.86
C GLU A 407 2.39 -19.06 -13.65
N PHE A 408 2.32 -17.77 -13.98
CA PHE A 408 3.40 -16.82 -13.72
C PHE A 408 3.61 -16.59 -12.22
N GLN A 409 2.56 -16.55 -11.41
CA GLN A 409 2.63 -16.45 -9.95
C GLN A 409 3.46 -17.59 -9.34
N ASN A 410 3.37 -18.82 -9.87
CA ASN A 410 4.18 -19.94 -9.40
C ASN A 410 5.68 -19.74 -9.72
N VAL A 411 5.99 -19.23 -10.90
CA VAL A 411 7.38 -18.88 -11.28
C VAL A 411 7.90 -17.76 -10.38
N PHE A 412 7.08 -16.75 -10.11
CA PHE A 412 7.39 -15.65 -9.22
C PHE A 412 7.65 -16.13 -7.79
N ASN A 413 6.77 -16.95 -7.23
CA ASN A 413 6.91 -17.53 -5.89
C ASN A 413 8.20 -18.34 -5.73
N TYR A 414 8.55 -19.15 -6.75
CA TYR A 414 9.81 -19.87 -6.74
C TYR A 414 11.01 -18.92 -6.78
N TYR A 415 10.96 -17.87 -7.60
CA TYR A 415 12.02 -16.88 -7.72
C TYR A 415 12.22 -16.09 -6.42
N ILE A 416 11.14 -15.57 -5.85
CA ILE A 416 11.13 -14.70 -4.68
C ILE A 416 11.57 -15.44 -3.42
N SER A 417 11.27 -16.74 -3.31
CA SER A 417 11.66 -17.59 -2.16
C SER A 417 13.17 -17.73 -1.96
N LYS A 418 13.98 -17.37 -2.95
CA LYS A 418 15.45 -17.46 -2.93
C LYS A 418 16.14 -16.12 -2.71
N LYS A 419 15.37 -15.04 -2.53
CA LYS A 419 15.91 -13.69 -2.40
C LYS A 419 15.96 -13.27 -0.93
N ASP A 420 16.88 -12.35 -0.66
CA ASP A 420 17.02 -11.67 0.62
C ASP A 420 16.26 -10.34 0.56
N PHE A 421 15.62 -9.96 1.67
CA PHE A 421 14.76 -8.77 1.79
C PHE A 421 15.15 -7.87 2.97
N GLU A 422 16.31 -8.11 3.60
CA GLU A 422 16.65 -7.44 4.85
C GLU A 422 16.58 -5.91 4.83
N ASP A 423 17.15 -5.25 3.81
CA ASP A 423 17.15 -3.78 3.73
C ASP A 423 15.72 -3.25 3.53
N ALA A 424 14.92 -3.88 2.65
CA ALA A 424 13.52 -3.54 2.47
C ALA A 424 12.70 -3.77 3.75
N MET A 425 12.99 -4.83 4.50
CA MET A 425 12.29 -5.16 5.74
C MET A 425 12.61 -4.18 6.87
N GLU A 426 13.84 -3.70 6.97
CA GLU A 426 14.26 -2.68 7.94
C GLU A 426 13.44 -1.39 7.77
N GLU A 427 13.28 -0.94 6.53
CA GLU A 427 12.50 0.26 6.22
C GLU A 427 11.00 0.00 6.12
N ASN A 428 10.58 -1.26 6.31
CA ASN A 428 9.23 -1.72 6.05
C ASN A 428 8.73 -1.31 4.64
N ALA A 429 9.59 -1.42 3.63
CA ALA A 429 9.29 -1.09 2.25
C ALA A 429 8.32 -2.12 1.62
N GLN A 430 7.15 -1.66 1.21
CA GLN A 430 6.10 -2.48 0.61
C GLN A 430 5.24 -1.64 -0.34
N GLY A 431 4.48 -2.31 -1.21
CA GLY A 431 3.62 -1.66 -2.19
C GLY A 431 3.57 -2.42 -3.52
N ILE A 432 3.20 -1.72 -4.59
CA ILE A 432 3.02 -2.29 -5.93
C ILE A 432 4.11 -1.80 -6.88
N ILE A 433 4.85 -2.74 -7.49
CA ILE A 433 5.76 -2.49 -8.61
C ILE A 433 5.02 -2.82 -9.91
N LEU A 434 5.01 -1.89 -10.86
CA LEU A 434 4.36 -2.00 -12.15
C LEU A 434 5.36 -2.56 -13.16
N LEU A 435 5.15 -3.82 -13.55
CA LEU A 435 5.99 -4.53 -14.52
C LEU A 435 5.40 -4.40 -15.92
N SER A 436 5.97 -3.51 -16.75
CA SER A 436 5.57 -3.37 -18.15
C SER A 436 6.28 -4.37 -19.03
N LEU A 437 5.52 -5.14 -19.81
CA LEU A 437 6.02 -6.17 -20.70
C LEU A 437 5.51 -5.95 -22.13
N LEU A 438 6.35 -6.25 -23.12
CA LEU A 438 5.99 -6.41 -24.53
C LEU A 438 6.21 -7.87 -24.92
N ILE A 439 5.17 -8.57 -25.33
CA ILE A 439 5.25 -9.95 -25.82
C ILE A 439 5.09 -10.01 -27.35
N ASP A 440 5.74 -10.99 -27.97
CA ASP A 440 5.58 -11.32 -29.39
C ASP A 440 4.31 -12.13 -29.67
N ASP A 441 4.12 -12.48 -30.94
CA ASP A 441 3.01 -13.32 -31.40
C ASP A 441 3.08 -14.78 -30.90
N LYS A 442 4.18 -15.18 -30.26
CA LYS A 442 4.36 -16.50 -29.61
C LYS A 442 4.22 -16.43 -28.09
N GLY A 443 4.02 -15.23 -27.52
CA GLY A 443 3.86 -15.01 -26.09
C GLY A 443 5.16 -14.86 -25.32
N TYR A 444 6.30 -14.73 -26.01
CA TYR A 444 7.58 -14.50 -25.36
C TYR A 444 7.85 -13.00 -25.17
N VAL A 445 8.34 -12.62 -23.99
CA VAL A 445 8.68 -11.23 -23.65
C VAL A 445 9.89 -10.77 -24.47
N GLN A 446 9.70 -9.74 -25.29
CA GLN A 446 10.75 -9.08 -26.07
C GLN A 446 11.40 -7.93 -25.29
N GLU A 447 10.57 -7.14 -24.60
CA GLU A 447 11.01 -6.03 -23.76
C GLU A 447 10.29 -6.07 -22.43
N GLY A 448 10.98 -5.67 -21.36
CA GLY A 448 10.40 -5.55 -20.03
C GLY A 448 11.10 -4.50 -19.20
N ARG A 449 10.33 -3.75 -18.41
CA ARG A 449 10.84 -2.75 -17.47
C ARG A 449 9.88 -2.53 -16.31
N ILE A 450 10.39 -2.08 -15.18
CA ILE A 450 9.56 -1.51 -14.12
C ILE A 450 9.18 -0.06 -14.47
N LEU A 451 7.97 0.37 -14.14
CA LEU A 451 7.48 1.74 -14.41
C LEU A 451 7.51 2.65 -13.18
N ASN A 452 7.73 2.07 -12.00
CA ASN A 452 7.86 2.78 -10.74
C ASN A 452 8.88 2.08 -9.85
N ASN A 453 9.24 2.77 -8.78
CA ASN A 453 10.22 2.36 -7.79
C ASN A 453 9.54 2.35 -6.41
N ILE A 454 9.87 1.37 -5.58
CA ILE A 454 9.48 1.36 -4.17
C ILE A 454 10.73 1.49 -3.33
N HIS A 455 11.62 0.51 -3.44
CA HIS A 455 12.85 0.42 -2.65
C HIS A 455 13.93 -0.27 -3.49
N PRO A 456 15.19 0.21 -3.47
CA PRO A 456 16.23 -0.27 -4.37
C PRO A 456 16.42 -1.79 -4.39
N GLN A 457 16.29 -2.46 -3.23
CA GLN A 457 16.39 -3.92 -3.14
C GLN A 457 15.21 -4.62 -3.84
N LEU A 458 13.98 -4.13 -3.64
CA LEU A 458 12.79 -4.71 -4.27
C LEU A 458 12.81 -4.48 -5.78
N ASP A 459 13.14 -3.26 -6.20
CA ASP A 459 13.28 -2.87 -7.60
C ASP A 459 14.34 -3.74 -8.31
N SER A 460 15.48 -3.98 -7.65
CA SER A 460 16.53 -4.87 -8.16
C SER A 460 16.05 -6.30 -8.30
N ILE A 461 15.31 -6.83 -7.32
CA ILE A 461 14.75 -8.19 -7.37
C ILE A 461 13.81 -8.35 -8.57
N ILE A 462 12.91 -7.39 -8.82
CA ILE A 462 11.99 -7.43 -9.96
C ILE A 462 12.74 -7.23 -11.29
N THR A 463 13.74 -6.35 -11.32
CA THR A 463 14.59 -6.15 -12.51
C THR A 463 15.38 -7.42 -12.84
N ASN A 464 15.90 -8.12 -11.83
CA ASN A 464 16.61 -9.38 -12.02
C ASN A 464 15.66 -10.51 -12.47
N LEU A 465 14.40 -10.52 -12.02
CA LEU A 465 13.38 -11.45 -12.52
C LEU A 465 13.20 -11.30 -14.04
N LEU A 466 13.14 -10.06 -14.55
CA LEU A 466 13.04 -9.79 -15.99
C LEU A 466 14.20 -10.45 -16.76
N SER A 467 15.44 -10.18 -16.35
CA SER A 467 16.63 -10.68 -17.03
C SER A 467 16.85 -12.19 -16.86
N GLU A 468 16.50 -12.75 -15.71
CA GLU A 468 16.78 -14.17 -15.39
C GLU A 468 15.68 -15.13 -15.88
N ARG A 469 14.44 -14.65 -16.09
CA ARG A 469 13.27 -15.50 -16.32
C ARG A 469 12.37 -15.13 -17.50
N LEU A 470 12.44 -13.90 -18.02
CA LEU A 470 11.45 -13.40 -18.98
C LEU A 470 12.04 -13.07 -20.35
N ILE A 471 13.17 -12.35 -20.39
CA ILE A 471 13.78 -11.86 -21.63
C ILE A 471 14.67 -12.94 -22.26
N GLU A 472 15.01 -12.76 -23.53
CA GLU A 472 15.95 -13.60 -24.27
C GLU A 472 17.31 -13.74 -23.53
N GLY A 473 17.87 -14.95 -23.53
CA GLY A 473 19.09 -15.29 -22.78
C GLY A 473 18.84 -15.89 -21.39
N ALA A 474 17.61 -15.83 -20.88
CA ALA A 474 17.23 -16.53 -19.65
C ALA A 474 17.39 -18.06 -19.78
N SER A 475 17.96 -18.70 -18.74
CA SER A 475 18.09 -20.18 -18.68
C SER A 475 16.74 -20.91 -18.72
N PHE A 476 15.70 -20.24 -18.23
CA PHE A 476 14.31 -20.65 -18.35
C PHE A 476 13.50 -19.41 -18.71
N ARG A 477 12.99 -19.36 -19.94
CA ARG A 477 12.18 -18.25 -20.45
C ARG A 477 10.70 -18.61 -20.32
N TYR A 478 10.00 -17.97 -19.39
CA TYR A 478 8.56 -18.12 -19.28
C TYR A 478 7.87 -17.48 -20.50
N SER A 479 6.83 -18.15 -21.02
CA SER A 479 6.01 -17.66 -22.12
C SER A 479 4.58 -17.42 -21.62
N PHE A 480 4.07 -16.23 -21.87
CA PHE A 480 2.67 -15.90 -21.64
C PHE A 480 1.80 -16.50 -22.74
N LYS A 481 0.49 -16.53 -22.51
CA LYS A 481 -0.45 -16.89 -23.57
C LYS A 481 -0.39 -15.85 -24.71
N PRO A 482 -0.22 -16.25 -25.98
CA PRO A 482 -0.18 -15.30 -27.09
C PRO A 482 -1.46 -14.46 -27.17
N TYR A 483 -1.30 -13.14 -27.24
CA TYR A 483 -2.41 -12.23 -27.45
C TYR A 483 -3.01 -12.41 -28.84
N ARG A 484 -4.35 -12.47 -28.91
CA ARG A 484 -5.07 -12.66 -30.17
C ARG A 484 -6.08 -11.56 -30.40
N ARG A 485 -6.05 -11.00 -31.60
CA ARG A 485 -7.04 -10.06 -32.08
C ARG A 485 -7.53 -10.49 -33.45
N ASN A 486 -8.85 -10.55 -33.63
CA ASN A 486 -9.46 -11.08 -34.86
C ASN A 486 -8.93 -12.48 -35.24
N LYS A 487 -8.69 -13.34 -34.23
CA LYS A 487 -8.10 -14.69 -34.35
C LYS A 487 -6.63 -14.73 -34.78
N GLU A 488 -5.99 -13.59 -35.03
CA GLU A 488 -4.58 -13.50 -35.38
C GLU A 488 -3.75 -13.21 -34.13
N ARG A 489 -2.58 -13.83 -34.04
CA ARG A 489 -1.61 -13.56 -32.98
C ARG A 489 -0.92 -12.23 -33.28
N ARG A 490 -0.74 -11.40 -32.26
CA ARG A 490 -0.19 -10.05 -32.40
C ARG A 490 0.75 -9.73 -31.25
N PHE A 491 1.64 -8.77 -31.47
CA PHE A 491 2.39 -8.14 -30.39
C PHE A 491 1.43 -7.48 -29.41
N CYS A 492 1.74 -7.62 -28.13
CA CYS A 492 0.92 -7.05 -27.06
C CYS A 492 1.80 -6.48 -25.96
N GLU A 493 1.47 -5.29 -25.51
CA GLU A 493 2.03 -4.68 -24.32
C GLU A 493 0.98 -4.58 -23.21
N PHE A 494 1.42 -4.82 -21.97
CA PHE A 494 0.57 -4.76 -20.79
C PHE A 494 1.42 -4.51 -19.55
N VAL A 495 0.77 -4.17 -18.44
CA VAL A 495 1.42 -3.96 -17.14
C VAL A 495 0.90 -4.97 -16.14
N ILE A 496 1.80 -5.75 -15.54
CA ILE A 496 1.48 -6.64 -14.42
C ILE A 496 1.75 -5.88 -13.11
N PRO A 497 0.75 -5.72 -12.23
CA PRO A 497 0.97 -5.24 -10.87
C PRO A 497 1.64 -6.35 -10.04
N VAL A 498 2.77 -6.03 -9.43
CA VAL A 498 3.50 -6.92 -8.52
C VAL A 498 3.42 -6.33 -7.11
N GLU A 499 2.54 -6.88 -6.29
CA GLU A 499 2.34 -6.47 -4.90
C GLU A 499 3.31 -7.22 -3.98
N LEU A 500 4.15 -6.46 -3.28
CA LEU A 500 5.08 -6.95 -2.28
C LEU A 500 4.64 -6.45 -0.92
N ASN A 501 4.25 -7.38 -0.05
CA ASN A 501 3.78 -7.09 1.29
C ASN A 501 4.77 -7.63 2.32
N ILE A 502 4.97 -6.90 3.43
CA ILE A 502 5.73 -7.40 4.58
C ILE A 502 4.74 -7.75 5.68
N ASN A 503 4.79 -8.98 6.18
CA ASN A 503 3.92 -9.44 7.25
C ASN A 503 4.74 -9.72 8.51
N ARG A 504 4.41 -9.03 9.60
CA ARG A 504 5.05 -9.20 10.91
C ARG A 504 4.05 -9.83 11.88
N PHE A 505 4.50 -10.62 12.84
CA PHE A 505 3.56 -11.29 13.77
C PHE A 505 2.70 -10.30 14.58
N TYR A 506 3.17 -9.07 14.76
CA TYR A 506 2.53 -8.00 15.52
C TYR A 506 1.85 -6.95 14.63
N ARG A 507 2.10 -7.00 13.32
CA ARG A 507 1.55 -6.11 12.31
C ARG A 507 1.14 -6.95 11.10
N SER A 508 -0.16 -7.20 10.97
CA SER A 508 -0.70 -7.67 9.70
C SER A 508 -0.26 -6.71 8.60
N SER A 509 0.19 -7.24 7.46
CA SER A 509 0.53 -6.39 6.31
C SER A 509 -0.58 -5.37 6.07
N PRO A 510 -0.27 -4.06 6.02
CA PRO A 510 -1.22 -3.10 5.50
C PRO A 510 -1.49 -3.54 4.06
N ASN A 511 -2.69 -4.04 3.83
CA ASN A 511 -3.03 -4.63 2.57
C ASN A 511 -3.36 -3.46 1.65
N TYR A 512 -2.41 -3.06 0.79
CA TYR A 512 -2.53 -1.88 -0.08
C TYR A 512 -3.82 -1.93 -0.94
N ASN A 513 -4.31 -3.14 -1.21
CA ASN A 513 -5.56 -3.41 -1.92
C ASN A 513 -6.73 -3.85 -1.02
N LEU A 514 -6.47 -4.27 0.23
CA LEU A 514 -7.51 -4.58 1.23
C LEU A 514 -7.44 -3.60 2.39
N TYR A 515 -7.80 -2.40 2.02
CA TYR A 515 -8.66 -1.51 2.78
C TYR A 515 -10.11 -2.07 2.92
N SER A 516 -10.26 -3.40 3.01
CA SER A 516 -11.51 -4.09 3.32
C SER A 516 -11.25 -5.24 4.27
N GLY A 517 -12.10 -5.35 5.29
CA GLY A 517 -11.93 -6.26 6.41
C GLY A 517 -11.88 -7.71 5.96
N SER A 518 -10.74 -8.33 6.15
CA SER A 518 -10.71 -9.71 6.61
C SER A 518 -9.61 -9.81 7.65
N GLY A 519 -10.04 -9.75 8.91
CA GLY A 519 -9.31 -10.41 9.98
C GLY A 519 -9.27 -11.90 9.65
N ALA A 520 -8.31 -12.32 8.84
CA ALA A 520 -7.83 -13.68 8.90
C ALA A 520 -7.04 -13.80 10.21
N ILE A 521 -7.77 -13.86 11.31
CA ILE A 521 -7.34 -14.73 12.41
C ILE A 521 -7.19 -16.09 11.73
N PHE A 522 -5.99 -16.68 11.80
CA PHE A 522 -5.82 -18.10 11.55
C PHE A 522 -6.66 -18.86 12.59
N ILE A 523 -7.97 -18.93 12.39
CA ILE A 523 -8.81 -19.94 13.01
C ILE A 523 -8.57 -21.15 12.14
N GLY A 524 -7.78 -22.09 12.66
CA GLY A 524 -7.74 -23.43 12.11
C GLY A 524 -9.19 -23.94 12.05
N VAL A 525 -9.75 -23.98 10.85
CA VAL A 525 -11.02 -24.65 10.59
C VAL A 525 -10.74 -26.13 10.78
N ASN A 526 -11.05 -26.64 11.97
CA ASN A 526 -11.15 -28.08 12.21
C ASN A 526 -12.35 -28.59 11.39
N GLY A 527 -12.05 -29.27 10.29
CA GLY A 527 -12.98 -30.19 9.65
C GLY A 527 -13.04 -31.49 10.44
N PHE A 528 -14.27 -32.01 10.58
CA PHE A 528 -14.65 -33.29 11.17
C PHE A 528 -13.79 -34.49 10.73
#